data_AF-A0A4Y6RIT2-F1
#
_entry.id   AF-A0A4Y6RIT2-F1
#
_cell.length_a   1.000
_cell.length_b   1.000
_cell.length_c   1.000
_cell.angle_alpha   90.00
_cell.angle_beta   90.00
_cell.angle_gamma   90.00
#
_symmetry.space_group_name_H-M   'P 1'
#
loop_
_entity.id
_entity.type
_entity.pdbx_description
1 polymer ?
#
loop_
_entity_poly.entity_id
_entity_poly.type
_entity_poly.pdbx_seq_one_letter_code
_entity_poly.pdbx_strand_id
1 'polypeptide(L)' 'MTPPTHLDGARVLAWAWSDLPFGHITDEHGAAPVAIHGLAVCRYADEARVYRFSCDAHWKTLQDAV' A
#
# COMPACT_ATOMS: atom_id res chain seq x y z
N MET A 1 -3.92 3.15 -11.99
CA MET A 1 -3.65 4.58 -11.67
C MET A 1 -2.20 4.72 -11.17
N THR A 2 -1.50 5.80 -11.54
CA THR A 2 -0.12 6.08 -11.08
C THR A 2 -0.12 6.61 -9.63
N PRO A 3 0.78 6.16 -8.74
CA PRO A 3 0.89 6.66 -7.37
C PRO A 3 1.58 8.03 -7.29
N PRO A 4 1.45 8.72 -6.15
CA PRO A 4 2.40 9.75 -5.73
C PRO A 4 3.84 9.23 -5.69
N THR A 5 4.82 10.13 -5.71
CA THR A 5 6.24 9.75 -5.63
C THR A 5 6.64 9.18 -4.27
N HIS A 6 5.86 9.49 -3.22
CA HIS A 6 6.05 9.01 -1.86
C HIS A 6 4.73 8.57 -1.26
N LEU A 7 4.76 7.49 -0.50
CA LEU A 7 3.65 6.97 0.30
C LEU A 7 4.15 6.88 1.74
N ASP A 8 3.41 7.44 2.69
CA ASP A 8 3.83 7.53 4.11
C ASP A 8 5.28 7.99 4.33
N GLY A 9 5.77 8.92 3.50
CA GLY A 9 7.15 9.42 3.56
C GLY A 9 8.20 8.49 2.93
N ALA A 10 7.86 7.26 2.54
CA ALA A 10 8.74 6.36 1.80
C ALA A 10 8.64 6.59 0.29
N ARG A 11 9.79 6.65 -0.40
CA ARG A 11 9.85 6.83 -1.85
C ARG A 11 9.36 5.59 -2.58
N VAL A 12 8.47 5.75 -3.54
CA VAL A 12 8.00 4.67 -4.41
C VAL A 12 9.10 4.30 -5.41
N LEU A 13 9.47 3.03 -5.44
CA LEU A 13 10.49 2.46 -6.33
C LEU A 13 9.86 1.71 -7.50
N ALA A 14 8.80 0.96 -7.22
CA ALA A 14 8.01 0.22 -8.19
C ALA A 14 6.57 0.10 -7.68
N TRP A 15 5.61 -0.07 -8.60
CA TRP A 15 4.20 -0.16 -8.23
C TRP A 15 3.40 -0.97 -9.26
N ALA A 16 2.27 -1.49 -8.81
CA ALA A 16 1.24 -2.10 -9.63
C ALA A 16 -0.13 -1.60 -9.18
N TRP A 17 -1.06 -1.46 -10.14
CA TRP A 17 -2.43 -1.03 -9.89
C TRP A 17 -3.38 -1.90 -10.71
N SER A 18 -4.50 -2.36 -10.13
CA SER A 18 -5.52 -3.17 -10.82
C SER A 18 -6.97 -2.80 -10.51
N ASP A 19 -7.84 -2.75 -11.54
CA ASP A 19 -9.27 -2.37 -11.40
C ASP A 19 -10.04 -3.44 -10.63
N LEU A 20 -9.61 -4.69 -10.78
CA LEU A 20 -9.96 -5.78 -9.88
C LEU A 20 -8.98 -5.78 -8.71
N PRO A 21 -9.45 -5.79 -7.45
CA PRO A 21 -8.55 -5.74 -6.30
C PRO A 21 -7.63 -6.97 -6.26
N PHE A 22 -6.38 -6.74 -5.86
CA PHE A 22 -5.40 -7.81 -5.62
C PHE A 22 -5.80 -8.69 -4.44
N GLY A 23 -6.60 -8.16 -3.52
CA GLY A 23 -7.08 -8.86 -2.34
C GLY A 23 -7.85 -7.92 -1.42
N HIS A 24 -8.27 -8.42 -0.28
CA HIS A 24 -8.91 -7.63 0.78
C HIS A 24 -8.16 -7.84 2.08
N ILE A 25 -8.02 -6.77 2.86
CA ILE A 25 -7.48 -6.83 4.23
C ILE A 25 -8.64 -6.57 5.19
N THR A 26 -8.79 -7.46 6.18
CA THR A 26 -9.77 -7.33 7.26
C THR A 26 -9.15 -6.59 8.43
N ASP A 27 -9.87 -5.60 8.96
CA ASP A 27 -9.55 -4.97 10.23
C ASP A 27 -9.92 -5.93 11.38
N GLU A 28 -9.03 -6.06 12.37
CA GLU A 28 -9.24 -6.86 13.58
C GLU A 28 -10.41 -6.33 14.44
N HIS A 29 -10.80 -5.07 14.23
CA HIS A 29 -11.92 -4.45 14.94
C HIS A 29 -13.29 -4.71 14.29
N GLY A 30 -13.38 -5.59 13.30
CA GLY A 30 -14.63 -6.00 12.67
C GLY A 30 -15.20 -4.99 11.67
N ALA A 31 -14.39 -4.05 11.20
CA ALA A 31 -14.77 -3.17 10.09
C ALA A 31 -14.86 -3.96 8.77
N ALA A 32 -15.57 -3.39 7.79
CA ALA A 32 -15.71 -3.99 6.47
C ALA A 32 -14.31 -4.19 5.82
N PRO A 33 -14.07 -5.32 5.12
CA PRO A 33 -12.79 -5.58 4.47
C PRO A 33 -12.45 -4.46 3.47
N VAL A 34 -11.21 -3.98 3.50
CA VAL A 34 -10.74 -2.95 2.58
C VAL A 34 -10.13 -3.61 1.35
N ALA A 35 -10.62 -3.24 0.17
CA ALA A 35 -10.11 -3.73 -1.11
C ALA A 35 -8.75 -3.10 -1.45
N ILE A 36 -7.77 -3.94 -1.79
CA ILE A 36 -6.42 -3.51 -2.16
C ILE A 36 -6.33 -3.40 -3.68
N HIS A 37 -6.17 -2.18 -4.17
CA HIS A 37 -6.03 -1.89 -5.60
C HIS A 37 -4.61 -1.47 -5.98
N GLY A 38 -3.84 -0.95 -5.02
CA GLY A 38 -2.47 -0.52 -5.21
C GLY A 38 -1.49 -1.39 -4.44
N LEU A 39 -0.40 -1.78 -5.09
CA LEU A 39 0.78 -2.36 -4.45
C LEU A 39 1.99 -1.49 -4.79
N ALA A 40 2.78 -1.13 -3.78
CA ALA A 40 3.99 -0.34 -3.97
C ALA A 40 5.18 -0.94 -3.23
N VAL A 41 6.34 -0.97 -3.90
CA VAL A 41 7.65 -1.20 -3.26
C VAL A 41 8.21 0.16 -2.91
N CYS A 42 8.43 0.40 -1.61
CA CYS A 42 8.83 1.68 -1.08
C CYS A 42 10.12 1.56 -0.25
N ARG A 43 10.83 2.68 -0.12
CA ARG A 43 12.02 2.80 0.73
C ARG A 43 12.04 4.14 1.45
N TYR A 44 12.25 4.10 2.76
CA TYR A 44 12.53 5.30 3.56
C TYR A 44 13.94 5.81 3.30
N ALA A 45 14.15 7.11 3.46
CA ALA A 45 15.47 7.71 3.29
C ALA A 45 16.50 7.00 4.18
N ASP A 46 17.69 6.79 3.63
CA ASP A 46 18.84 6.17 4.32
C ASP A 46 18.66 4.72 4.81
N GLU A 47 17.53 4.07 4.50
CA GLU A 47 17.33 2.66 4.77
C GLU A 47 17.80 1.77 3.61
N ALA A 48 18.49 0.68 3.95
CA ALA A 48 18.84 -0.36 2.97
C ALA A 48 17.63 -1.25 2.60
N ARG A 49 16.66 -1.36 3.53
CA ARG A 49 15.50 -2.23 3.38
C ARG A 49 14.46 -1.63 2.42
N VAL A 50 13.67 -2.50 1.81
CA VAL A 50 12.48 -2.14 1.04
C VAL A 50 11.25 -2.73 1.71
N TYR A 51 10.14 -2.03 1.58
CA TYR A 51 8.86 -2.39 2.16
C TYR A 51 7.82 -2.53 1.05
N ARG A 52 6.86 -3.43 1.24
CA ARG A 52 5.69 -3.55 0.37
C ARG A 52 4.51 -2.91 1.06
N PHE A 53 3.92 -1.90 0.43
CA PHE A 53 2.70 -1.27 0.90
C PHE A 53 1.50 -1.84 0.14
N SER A 54 0.46 -2.23 0.88
CA SER A 54 -0.88 -2.48 0.35
C SER A 54 -1.66 -1.18 0.41
N CYS A 55 -2.31 -0.79 -0.68
CA CYS A 55 -3.04 0.47 -0.75
C CYS A 55 -4.45 0.28 -1.31
N ASP A 56 -5.38 1.10 -0.82
CA ASP A 56 -6.73 1.18 -1.37
C ASP A 56 -6.75 1.81 -2.78
N ALA A 57 -7.96 2.01 -3.31
CA ALA A 57 -8.17 2.63 -4.62
C ALA A 57 -7.64 4.08 -4.74
N HIS A 58 -7.29 4.73 -3.63
CA HIS A 58 -6.79 6.12 -3.58
C HIS A 58 -5.31 6.20 -3.15
N TRP A 59 -4.59 5.08 -3.18
CA TRP A 59 -3.21 4.98 -2.68
C TRP A 59 -3.08 5.30 -1.18
N LYS A 60 -4.17 5.17 -0.39
CA LYS A 60 -4.07 5.18 1.07
C LYS A 60 -3.45 3.86 1.50
N THR A 61 -2.31 3.95 2.15
CA THR A 61 -1.59 2.81 2.72
C THR A 61 -2.39 2.18 3.84
N LEU A 62 -2.42 0.86 3.86
CA LEU A 62 -2.94 0.08 4.97
C LEU A 62 -1.76 -0.64 5.60
N GLN A 63 -1.53 -0.37 6.88
CA GLN A 63 -0.62 -1.13 7.71
C GLN A 63 -1.42 -2.24 8.39
N ASP A 64 -0.93 -3.49 8.31
CA ASP A 64 -1.38 -4.51 9.26
C ASP A 64 -0.93 -4.02 10.65
N ALA A 65 -1.88 -3.88 11.58
CA ALA A 65 -1.53 -3.74 12.99
C ALA A 65 -0.76 -5.00 13.39
N VAL A 66 0.43 -4.82 13.97
CA VAL A 66 1.25 -5.92 14.50
C VAL A 66 0.99 -6.06 15.99
#